data_AF-A0A2H1WBR6-F1
#
_entry.id   AF-A0A2H1WBR6-F1
#
_cell.length_a   1.000
_cell.length_b   1.000
_cell.length_c   1.000
_cell.angle_alpha   90.00
_cell.angle_beta   90.00
_cell.angle_gamma   90.00
#
_symmetry.space_group_name_H-M   'P 1'
#
loop_
_entity.id
_entity.type
_entity.pdbx_description
1 polymer ?
#
loop_
_entity_poly.entity_id
_entity_poly.type
_entity_poly.pdbx_seq_one_letter_code
_entity_poly.pdbx_strand_id
1 'polypeptide(L)' 'AENRAILYAFWLSSCSWRVRAALHLKGIPYEERSIDIVKTNQQQTEQFRAINPAQKVPALVIVF' A
#
# COMPACT_ATOMS: atom_id res chain seq x y z
N ALA A 1 -2.05 -8.65 20.19
CA ALA A 1 -1.27 -7.46 19.82
C ALA A 1 -1.68 -7.10 18.40
N GLU A 2 -2.61 -6.16 18.26
CA GLU A 2 -3.14 -5.76 16.96
C GLU A 2 -2.14 -4.84 16.25
N ASN A 3 -1.14 -5.43 15.58
CA ASN A 3 -0.33 -4.68 14.63
C ASN A 3 -1.22 -4.31 13.44
N ARG A 4 -1.56 -3.03 13.32
CA ARG A 4 -2.40 -2.54 12.22
C ARG A 4 -1.52 -2.22 11.02
N ALA A 5 -1.37 -3.19 10.11
CA ALA A 5 -0.69 -2.98 8.84
C ALA A 5 -1.62 -2.26 7.85
N ILE A 6 -1.12 -1.23 7.15
CA ILE A 6 -1.85 -0.51 6.11
C ILE A 6 -1.08 -0.67 4.79
N LEU A 7 -1.71 -1.29 3.81
CA LEU A 7 -1.17 -1.48 2.46
C LEU A 7 -1.77 -0.44 1.52
N TYR A 8 -0.95 0.49 1.05
CA TYR A 8 -1.31 1.37 -0.06
C TYR A 8 -0.97 0.67 -1.38
N ALA A 9 -1.99 0.34 -2.16
CA ALA A 9 -1.86 -0.50 -3.34
C ALA A 9 -2.67 0.02 -4.53
N PHE A 10 -2.25 -0.35 -5.73
CA PHE A 10 -3.05 -0.21 -6.93
C PHE A 10 -3.44 -1.60 -7.42
N TRP A 11 -4.71 -1.79 -7.76
CA TRP A 11 -5.29 -3.09 -8.09
C TRP A 11 -4.60 -3.78 -9.29
N LEU A 12 -4.12 -3.02 -10.27
CA LEU A 12 -3.42 -3.54 -11.45
C LEU A 12 -1.89 -3.56 -11.30
N SER A 13 -1.33 -3.14 -10.15
CA SER A 13 0.13 -3.14 -9.94
C SER A 13 0.64 -4.53 -9.55
N SER A 14 1.54 -5.09 -10.35
CA SER A 14 2.17 -6.39 -10.07
C SER A 14 2.96 -6.40 -8.75
N CYS A 15 3.59 -5.28 -8.40
CA CYS A 15 4.28 -5.13 -7.12
C CYS A 15 3.31 -5.16 -5.94
N SER A 16 2.12 -4.54 -6.07
CA SER A 16 1.08 -4.61 -5.05
C SER A 16 0.55 -6.03 -4.86
N TRP A 17 0.42 -6.81 -5.94
CA TRP A 17 0.03 -8.23 -5.86
C TRP A 17 1.01 -9.08 -5.07
N ARG A 18 2.34 -8.86 -5.23
CA ARG A 18 3.35 -9.62 -4.46
C ARG A 18 3.22 -9.38 -2.96
N VAL A 19 3.02 -8.13 -2.55
CA VAL A 19 2.84 -7.78 -1.13
C VAL A 19 1.52 -8.34 -0.59
N ARG A 20 0.44 -8.22 -1.37
CA ARG A 20 -0.86 -8.80 -1.02
C ARG A 20 -0.77 -10.30 -0.77
N ALA A 21 -0.14 -11.03 -1.69
CA ALA A 21 0.08 -12.46 -1.55
C ALA A 21 0.92 -12.79 -0.31
N ALA A 22 2.01 -12.05 -0.06
CA ALA A 22 2.86 -12.27 1.11
C ALA A 22 2.10 -12.06 2.43
N LEU A 23 1.32 -10.99 2.55
CA LEU A 23 0.52 -10.70 3.75
C LEU A 23 -0.54 -11.79 3.98
N HIS A 24 -1.22 -12.22 2.92
CA HIS A 24 -2.23 -13.28 2.99
C HIS A 24 -1.62 -14.63 3.36
N LEU A 25 -0.48 -15.01 2.75
CA LEU A 25 0.26 -16.23 3.05
C LEU A 25 0.78 -16.26 4.50
N LYS A 26 1.10 -15.08 5.07
CA LYS A 26 1.55 -14.96 6.46
C LYS A 26 0.41 -14.79 7.46
N GLY A 27 -0.84 -14.69 7.01
CA GLY A 27 -2.00 -14.48 7.87
C GLY A 27 -1.96 -13.16 8.65
N ILE A 28 -1.27 -12.14 8.11
CA ILE A 28 -1.15 -10.84 8.76
C ILE A 28 -2.41 -10.03 8.42
N PRO A 29 -3.21 -9.59 9.41
CA PRO A 29 -4.32 -8.69 9.14
C PRO A 29 -3.80 -7.33 8.69
N TYR A 30 -4.37 -6.81 7.60
CA TYR A 30 -4.00 -5.49 7.06
C TYR A 30 -5.22 -4.78 6.48
N GLU A 31 -5.18 -3.45 6.48
CA GLU A 31 -6.12 -2.57 5.78
C GLU A 31 -5.55 -2.23 4.41
N GLU A 32 -6.29 -2.50 3.33
CA GLU A 32 -5.88 -2.10 1.97
C GLU A 32 -6.48 -0.74 1.61
N ARG A 33 -5.63 0.21 1.22
CA ARG A 33 -6.02 1.52 0.69
C ARG A 33 -5.65 1.61 -0.78
N SER A 34 -6.66 1.71 -1.63
CA SER A 34 -6.47 1.87 -3.07
C SER A 34 -5.95 3.26 -3.41
N ILE A 35 -4.83 3.31 -4.13
CA ILE A 35 -4.25 4.51 -4.70
C ILE A 35 -4.41 4.44 -6.21
N ASP A 36 -5.19 5.36 -6.78
CA ASP A 36 -5.40 5.40 -8.23
C ASP A 36 -4.24 6.14 -8.89
N ILE A 37 -3.43 5.36 -9.62
CA ILE A 37 -2.26 5.86 -10.34
C ILE A 37 -2.54 6.21 -11.80
N VAL A 38 -3.74 5.92 -12.31
CA VAL A 38 -4.09 6.06 -13.73
C VAL A 38 -4.98 7.27 -13.95
N LYS A 39 -6.05 7.43 -13.16
CA LYS A 39 -7.02 8.51 -13.37
C LYS A 39 -6.64 9.78 -12.62
N THR A 40 -6.19 9.66 -11.38
CA THR A 40 -6.01 10.80 -10.47
C THR A 40 -4.56 11.05 -10.10
N ASN A 41 -3.63 10.15 -10.48
CA ASN A 41 -2.22 10.21 -10.09
C ASN A 41 -2.03 10.46 -8.59
N GLN A 42 -2.83 9.80 -7.74
CA GLN A 42 -2.83 10.01 -6.29
C GLN A 42 -1.46 9.76 -5.64
N GLN A 43 -0.61 8.94 -6.26
CA GLN A 43 0.77 8.71 -5.81
C GLN A 43 1.64 9.98 -5.84
N GLN A 44 1.29 10.98 -6.65
CA GLN A 44 2.04 12.24 -6.76
C GLN A 44 1.60 13.30 -5.75
N THR A 45 0.54 13.04 -4.98
CA THR A 45 0.06 13.98 -3.96
C THR A 45 1.07 14.16 -2.83
N GLU A 46 1.05 15.33 -2.20
CA GLU A 46 1.84 15.62 -0.98
C GLU A 46 1.56 14.59 0.12
N GLN A 47 0.29 14.21 0.26
CA GLN A 47 -0.17 13.24 1.26
C GLN A 47 0.47 11.87 1.04
N PHE A 48 0.57 11.40 -0.20
CA PHE A 48 1.23 10.14 -0.50
C PHE A 48 2.75 10.25 -0.40
N ARG A 49 3.33 11.40 -0.74
CA ARG A 49 4.77 11.65 -0.60
C ARG A 49 5.24 11.56 0.85
N ALA A 50 4.41 12.02 1.80
CA ALA A 50 4.68 11.87 3.23
C ALA A 50 4.71 10.39 3.68
N ILE A 51 3.97 9.50 3.01
CA ILE A 51 3.96 8.05 3.27
C ILE A 51 5.14 7.36 2.58
N ASN A 52 5.35 7.65 1.29
CA ASN A 52 6.43 7.12 0.49
C ASN A 52 7.07 8.25 -0.32
N PRO A 53 8.25 8.75 0.08
CA PRO A 53 8.97 9.80 -0.66
C PRO A 53 9.28 9.43 -2.11
N ALA A 54 9.35 8.13 -2.44
CA ALA A 54 9.54 7.65 -3.81
C ALA A 54 8.28 7.76 -4.68
N GLN A 55 7.12 8.13 -4.10
CA GLN A 55 5.85 8.35 -4.80
C GLN A 55 5.40 7.17 -5.68
N LYS A 56 5.70 5.94 -5.23
CA LYS A 56 5.35 4.71 -5.94
C LYS A 56 4.50 3.79 -5.06
N VAL A 57 3.66 3.01 -5.71
CA VAL A 57 2.93 1.89 -5.10
C VAL A 57 3.66 0.57 -5.39
N PRO A 58 3.64 -0.42 -4.48
CA PRO A 58 3.00 -0.41 -3.17
C PRO A 58 3.79 0.33 -2.09
N ALA A 59 3.12 0.75 -1.02
CA ALA A 59 3.74 1.16 0.24
C ALA A 59 3.05 0.46 1.41
N LEU A 60 3.84 -0.12 2.33
CA LEU A 60 3.35 -0.82 3.51
C LEU A 60 3.74 -0.01 4.76
N VAL A 61 2.73 0.37 5.55
CA VAL A 61 2.92 1.05 6.84
C VAL A 61 2.57 0.07 7.95
N ILE A 62 3.48 -0.10 8.90
CA ILE A 62 3.28 -0.97 10.06
C ILE A 62 3.26 -0.08 11.30
N VAL A 63 2.15 -0.11 12.04
CA VAL A 63 2.03 0.57 13.33
C VAL A 63 2.09 -0.51 14.42
N PHE A 64 3.00 -0.34 15.37
CA PHE A 64 3.20 -1.19 16.54
C PHE A 64 2.51 -0.59 17.77
#